data_AF-A0A975G8R3-F1
#
_entry.id   AF-A0A975G8R3-F1
#
_cell.length_a   1.000
_cell.length_b   1.000
_cell.length_c   1.000
_cell.angle_alpha   90.00
_cell.angle_beta   90.00
_cell.angle_gamma   90.00
#
_symmetry.space_group_name_H-M   'P 1'
#
loop_
_entity.id
_entity.type
_entity.pdbx_description
1 polymer ?
#
loop_
_entity_poly.entity_id
_entity_poly.type
_entity_poly.pdbx_seq_one_letter_code
_entity_poly.pdbx_strand_id
1 'polypeptide(L)'
;MFLPSHFRGTSVPSFLIVMAFTAGAMMSAHAQTSLATGDIQITGVTSDANDSFTFVLWKDISAGTVIRFMDQSFTNASNGLLGTETDMSLTFTSGLTAGTVIRVEDAGTTLVNGGTFTGTKSGSLSGISASGDQVFIYQGAAVTNTGTSMSGRTLLYGFNIADTNWLSSGTADSNTSYLPTAISGQDLNLDSGNFDNADYSGVRTGMTTAAYRAAIANVDNYTQSDTRSDLATGGFTSSSAVDLTWDANGKTAGTGGTGTWDTTTQSRFSNSGNTTFLHWVDASAGNGQKAVFAGTAGTVSVASSGVKTSGLQFSVNGYTLQNNTITLLDSGSGTPAVNVVTSGHVATINSVLAGTSGMRKTGAGDVVLGADNTYTGGTTIDSGKVTIGSGGTTGSLGGGTVTNNGALVFNRSNSFTVSNGISGTGTLTKTGSGTMTLAGVNDYNGATTVDAGRMVMGGSAASSAFTVGNGAALSGTGTIGSLTVSSGGTVGGDALVGALATGTVNLQSGSTLSLDLNGTAAGTQYDQITVTGTVSLAGALSASLGYTPVNGDMLFILANDGVDVVTGTFSGLANNAIFNVGGQDFRISYFADSVGQTMTGGNDVALQAVPEPAAAVLGGLGLLALLRRRRN
;
A
#
# COMPACT_ATOMS: atom_id res chain seq x y z
N MET A 1 55.36 -14.37 38.92
CA MET A 1 53.93 -14.12 39.21
C MET A 1 53.64 -12.68 38.83
N PHE A 2 52.63 -12.44 37.98
CA PHE A 2 51.99 -11.14 37.71
C PHE A 2 52.79 -10.00 37.02
N LEU A 3 52.14 -9.40 36.00
CA LEU A 3 52.24 -7.97 35.58
C LEU A 3 52.04 -7.04 36.81
N PRO A 4 52.54 -5.77 36.88
CA PRO A 4 52.35 -4.73 35.84
C PRO A 4 53.35 -3.52 35.75
N SER A 5 53.30 -2.82 34.59
CA SER A 5 53.28 -1.35 34.34
C SER A 5 54.48 -0.37 34.58
N HIS A 6 54.52 0.62 33.65
CA HIS A 6 55.17 1.96 33.58
C HIS A 6 56.55 2.07 32.86
N PHE A 7 56.62 2.54 31.59
CA PHE A 7 56.72 3.94 31.05
C PHE A 7 58.16 4.52 31.17
N ARG A 8 58.85 5.16 30.21
CA ARG A 8 58.58 5.93 28.95
C ARG A 8 59.79 5.79 28.00
N GLY A 9 59.59 5.70 26.68
CA GLY A 9 59.88 6.80 25.72
C GLY A 9 60.97 6.34 24.75
N THR A 10 60.96 6.54 23.42
CA THR A 10 60.13 7.34 22.50
C THR A 10 60.26 6.73 21.09
N SER A 11 59.12 6.55 20.41
CA SER A 11 58.88 6.52 18.94
C SER A 11 59.79 5.68 18.01
N VAL A 12 59.48 4.40 17.70
CA VAL A 12 58.73 3.79 16.55
C VAL A 12 59.14 4.20 15.10
N PRO A 13 59.05 3.31 14.06
CA PRO A 13 60.02 2.24 13.73
C PRO A 13 60.45 2.20 12.23
N SER A 14 61.29 1.20 11.97
CA SER A 14 61.93 0.75 10.74
C SER A 14 61.04 0.14 9.63
N PHE A 15 61.51 0.36 8.40
CA PHE A 15 61.58 -0.47 7.17
C PHE A 15 61.13 -1.95 7.17
N LEU A 16 60.57 -2.42 6.03
CA LEU A 16 61.23 -3.30 5.00
C LEU A 16 60.16 -4.06 4.16
N ILE A 17 59.91 -3.68 2.89
CA ILE A 17 60.37 -4.29 1.61
C ILE A 17 60.21 -5.82 1.50
N VAL A 18 59.48 -6.31 0.48
CA VAL A 18 59.96 -7.30 -0.54
C VAL A 18 59.13 -7.19 -1.85
N MET A 19 59.81 -6.72 -2.90
CA MET A 19 59.95 -7.17 -4.32
C MET A 19 58.73 -7.77 -5.08
N ALA A 20 58.49 -7.54 -6.38
CA ALA A 20 59.45 -7.55 -7.50
C ALA A 20 58.83 -7.12 -8.87
N PHE A 21 59.67 -6.44 -9.68
CA PHE A 21 59.84 -6.43 -11.15
C PHE A 21 58.76 -5.93 -12.17
N THR A 22 59.08 -4.75 -12.74
CA THR A 22 59.13 -4.36 -14.17
C THR A 22 57.97 -4.63 -15.13
N ALA A 23 57.24 -3.57 -15.46
CA ALA A 23 57.10 -3.02 -16.84
C ALA A 23 56.36 -1.66 -16.77
N GLY A 24 57.10 -0.59 -16.49
CA GLY A 24 56.60 0.78 -16.58
C GLY A 24 57.25 1.49 -17.75
N ALA A 25 56.53 1.61 -18.86
CA ALA A 25 56.61 2.74 -19.78
C ALA A 25 55.46 2.65 -20.79
N MET A 26 54.43 3.44 -20.51
CA MET A 26 53.63 4.18 -21.49
C MET A 26 52.95 3.37 -22.58
N MET A 27 51.73 2.93 -22.24
CA MET A 27 50.66 2.87 -23.22
C MET A 27 50.58 4.23 -23.94
N SER A 28 50.88 4.19 -25.23
CA SER A 28 50.32 5.13 -26.20
C SER A 28 48.80 5.04 -26.08
N ALA A 29 48.19 6.08 -25.51
CA ALA A 29 46.78 6.37 -25.63
C ALA A 29 46.63 7.89 -25.63
N HIS A 30 46.65 8.45 -26.85
CA HIS A 30 46.16 9.76 -27.24
C HIS A 30 46.08 10.82 -26.13
N ALA A 31 47.06 11.71 -26.12
CA ALA A 31 46.81 13.10 -25.73
C ALA A 31 45.73 13.65 -26.66
N GLN A 32 44.47 13.60 -26.25
CA GLN A 32 43.43 14.41 -26.86
C GLN A 32 43.73 15.86 -26.47
N THR A 33 44.38 16.57 -27.38
CA THR A 33 44.68 18.01 -27.29
C THR A 33 43.44 18.88 -27.54
N SER A 34 42.29 18.27 -27.84
CA SER A 34 41.01 18.95 -28.00
C SER A 34 40.05 18.69 -26.84
N LEU A 35 39.30 19.72 -26.45
CA LEU A 35 38.09 19.57 -25.65
C LEU A 35 37.02 18.87 -26.51
N ALA A 36 36.11 18.12 -25.89
CA ALA A 36 34.94 17.52 -26.52
C ALA A 36 33.65 18.01 -25.86
N THR A 37 32.51 17.79 -26.52
CA THR A 37 31.19 18.03 -25.92
C THR A 37 31.08 17.28 -24.59
N GLY A 38 30.81 18.01 -23.50
CA GLY A 38 30.77 17.47 -22.15
C GLY A 38 32.05 17.64 -21.31
N ASP A 39 33.15 18.22 -21.81
CA ASP A 39 34.38 18.46 -21.01
C ASP A 39 34.31 19.70 -20.09
N ILE A 40 33.23 20.47 -20.18
CA ILE A 40 32.97 21.68 -19.38
C ILE A 40 31.51 21.61 -18.92
N GLN A 41 31.27 21.72 -17.61
CA GLN A 41 29.93 21.94 -17.08
C GLN A 41 29.83 23.34 -16.48
N ILE A 42 28.86 24.10 -16.97
CA ILE A 42 28.50 25.40 -16.42
C ILE A 42 27.45 25.16 -15.33
N THR A 43 27.70 25.65 -14.13
CA THR A 43 26.81 25.45 -12.98
C THR A 43 26.48 26.83 -12.41
N GLY A 44 25.37 27.39 -12.89
CA GLY A 44 24.83 28.66 -12.42
C GLY A 44 25.24 29.86 -13.28
N VAL A 45 24.23 30.48 -13.88
CA VAL A 45 24.25 31.90 -14.30
C VAL A 45 23.33 32.60 -13.32
N THR A 46 23.82 33.59 -12.57
CA THR A 46 22.92 34.43 -11.78
C THR A 46 22.59 35.65 -12.61
N SER A 47 21.33 35.75 -13.06
CA SER A 47 20.78 36.97 -13.64
C SER A 47 20.37 37.90 -12.50
N ASP A 48 21.33 38.60 -11.91
CA ASP A 48 21.05 39.81 -11.15
C ASP A 48 21.89 40.95 -11.72
N ALA A 49 21.67 42.18 -11.26
CA ALA A 49 22.20 43.40 -11.89
C ALA A 49 23.74 43.48 -12.02
N ASN A 50 24.50 42.48 -11.54
CA ASN A 50 25.95 42.35 -11.69
C ASN A 50 26.34 40.97 -12.26
N ASP A 51 25.63 40.52 -13.29
CA ASP A 51 25.76 39.26 -14.05
C ASP A 51 27.11 38.56 -13.90
N SER A 52 27.19 37.62 -12.95
CA SER A 52 28.37 36.78 -12.71
C SER A 52 27.99 35.31 -12.88
N PHE A 53 28.91 34.47 -13.38
CA PHE A 53 28.62 33.04 -13.54
C PHE A 53 29.78 32.17 -13.05
N THR A 54 29.45 30.93 -12.71
CA THR A 54 30.42 29.94 -12.21
C THR A 54 30.38 28.69 -13.07
N PHE A 55 31.53 28.09 -13.35
CA PHE A 55 31.60 26.81 -14.02
C PHE A 55 32.72 25.94 -13.47
N VAL A 56 32.63 24.64 -13.72
CA VAL A 56 33.62 23.66 -13.27
C VAL A 56 34.24 22.99 -14.49
N LEU A 57 35.57 22.96 -14.53
CA LEU A 57 36.29 22.21 -15.57
C LEU A 57 36.13 20.71 -15.32
N TRP A 58 35.74 19.94 -16.32
CA TRP A 58 35.67 18.48 -16.19
C TRP A 58 36.86 17.76 -16.82
N LYS A 59 37.71 18.50 -17.52
CA LYS A 59 38.99 18.05 -18.06
C LYS A 59 40.08 19.07 -17.77
N ASP A 60 41.32 18.60 -17.68
CA ASP A 60 42.49 19.47 -17.62
C ASP A 60 42.54 20.36 -18.88
N ILE A 61 42.75 21.66 -18.69
CA ILE A 61 43.04 22.60 -19.77
C ILE A 61 44.52 22.97 -19.73
N SER A 62 45.08 23.28 -20.89
CA SER A 62 46.48 23.73 -21.02
C SER A 62 46.58 25.25 -20.89
N ALA A 63 47.77 25.76 -20.55
CA ALA A 63 48.06 27.19 -20.64
C ALA A 63 47.83 27.70 -22.08
N GLY A 64 47.26 28.89 -22.22
CA GLY A 64 46.89 29.48 -23.52
C GLY A 64 45.52 29.05 -24.05
N THR A 65 44.77 28.23 -23.31
CA THR A 65 43.36 27.91 -23.66
C THR A 65 42.54 29.20 -23.65
N VAL A 66 41.69 29.41 -24.64
CA VAL A 66 40.75 30.53 -24.70
C VAL A 66 39.33 29.99 -24.79
N ILE A 67 38.46 30.41 -23.88
CA ILE A 67 37.01 30.17 -23.95
C ILE A 67 36.36 31.48 -24.36
N ARG A 68 35.57 31.51 -25.43
CA ARG A 68 34.83 32.71 -25.84
C ARG A 68 33.34 32.56 -25.53
N PHE A 69 32.69 33.68 -25.26
CA PHE A 69 31.25 33.87 -25.14
C PHE A 69 30.91 34.96 -26.15
N MET A 70 29.94 34.69 -27.02
CA MET A 70 29.51 35.65 -28.04
C MET A 70 28.05 35.96 -27.75
N ASP A 71 27.69 37.23 -27.82
CA ASP A 71 26.29 37.62 -28.02
C ASP A 71 26.06 37.72 -29.54
N GLN A 72 25.12 36.93 -30.06
CA GLN A 72 24.68 37.03 -31.44
C GLN A 72 23.17 36.90 -31.52
N SER A 73 22.50 38.04 -31.72
CA SER A 73 21.10 38.07 -32.19
C SER A 73 20.98 37.52 -33.61
N PHE A 74 20.24 36.43 -33.83
CA PHE A 74 19.80 36.05 -35.18
C PHE A 74 18.56 36.87 -35.56
N THR A 75 18.60 37.63 -36.67
CA THR A 75 17.36 38.05 -37.34
C THR A 75 17.37 37.72 -38.83
N ASN A 76 16.19 37.28 -39.29
CA ASN A 76 15.69 36.92 -40.62
C ASN A 76 16.67 36.98 -41.82
N ALA A 77 16.68 35.86 -42.57
CA ALA A 77 17.27 35.46 -43.86
C ALA A 77 17.70 36.48 -44.94
N SER A 78 17.64 37.79 -44.72
CA SER A 78 17.93 38.82 -45.71
C SER A 78 19.14 39.71 -45.40
N ASN A 79 19.63 39.78 -44.15
CA ASN A 79 20.77 40.61 -43.78
C ASN A 79 21.79 39.78 -42.99
N GLY A 80 23.06 39.79 -43.41
CA GLY A 80 24.14 39.08 -42.74
C GLY A 80 24.36 39.51 -41.28
N LEU A 81 25.23 38.77 -40.56
CA LEU A 81 25.54 38.97 -39.13
C LEU A 81 25.77 40.46 -38.81
N LEU A 82 24.94 41.04 -37.93
CA LEU A 82 25.10 42.42 -37.48
C LEU A 82 26.34 42.52 -36.57
N GLY A 83 27.23 43.46 -36.88
CA GLY A 83 28.57 43.53 -36.30
C GLY A 83 28.74 44.41 -35.06
N THR A 84 27.79 44.42 -34.11
CA THR A 84 27.86 45.38 -32.99
C THR A 84 27.58 44.84 -31.58
N GLU A 85 27.63 43.52 -31.34
CA GLU A 85 27.51 43.01 -29.96
C GLU A 85 28.85 42.50 -29.37
N THR A 86 28.96 42.59 -28.05
CA THR A 86 30.21 42.43 -27.30
C THR A 86 30.60 40.96 -27.09
N ASP A 87 31.75 40.55 -27.64
CA ASP A 87 32.38 39.26 -27.33
C ASP A 87 33.08 39.31 -25.96
N MET A 88 32.95 38.24 -25.17
CA MET A 88 33.83 37.98 -24.03
C MET A 88 34.79 36.83 -24.36
N SER A 89 36.05 36.97 -24.00
CA SER A 89 37.01 35.84 -24.03
C SER A 89 37.67 35.69 -22.68
N LEU A 90 37.80 34.45 -22.23
CA LEU A 90 38.55 34.01 -21.06
C LEU A 90 39.81 33.31 -21.55
N THR A 91 40.97 33.92 -21.34
CA THR A 91 42.26 33.33 -21.72
C THR A 91 42.96 32.82 -20.49
N PHE A 92 43.24 31.51 -20.41
CA PHE A 92 43.89 30.88 -19.27
C PHE A 92 45.41 30.97 -19.41
N THR A 93 46.09 31.58 -18.45
CA THR A 93 47.55 31.80 -18.51
C THR A 93 48.35 30.63 -17.95
N SER A 94 47.72 29.70 -17.23
CA SER A 94 48.28 28.40 -16.88
C SER A 94 47.31 27.29 -17.26
N GLY A 95 47.81 26.05 -17.26
CA GLY A 95 46.91 24.91 -17.25
C GLY A 95 46.12 24.84 -15.95
N LEU A 96 44.88 24.35 -16.02
CA LEU A 96 44.03 24.09 -14.86
C LEU A 96 43.59 22.63 -14.92
N THR A 97 43.49 21.98 -13.77
CA THR A 97 43.07 20.58 -13.71
C THR A 97 41.54 20.44 -13.71
N ALA A 98 41.03 19.29 -14.11
CA ALA A 98 39.64 18.89 -13.90
C ALA A 98 39.24 19.06 -12.41
N GLY A 99 37.99 19.44 -12.18
CA GLY A 99 37.44 19.80 -10.88
C GLY A 99 37.68 21.26 -10.47
N THR A 100 38.44 22.05 -11.25
CA THR A 100 38.65 23.47 -10.95
C THR A 100 37.35 24.25 -11.12
N VAL A 101 36.94 24.96 -10.08
CA VAL A 101 35.81 25.89 -10.09
C VAL A 101 36.30 27.27 -10.51
N ILE A 102 35.62 27.88 -11.48
CA ILE A 102 35.98 29.16 -12.07
C ILE A 102 34.79 30.10 -11.92
N ARG A 103 34.99 31.20 -11.20
CA ARG A 103 34.02 32.29 -11.14
C ARG A 103 34.43 33.39 -12.10
N VAL A 104 33.46 33.85 -12.88
CA VAL A 104 33.59 34.98 -13.79
C VAL A 104 32.68 36.08 -13.26
N GLU A 105 33.29 37.15 -12.77
CA GLU A 105 32.58 38.32 -12.25
C GLU A 105 32.32 39.32 -13.37
N ASP A 106 31.21 40.08 -13.30
CA ASP A 106 30.83 41.09 -14.29
C ASP A 106 31.89 42.19 -14.44
N ALA A 107 32.33 42.75 -13.31
CA ALA A 107 33.31 43.82 -13.27
C ALA A 107 34.75 43.29 -13.17
N GLY A 108 35.63 43.78 -14.06
CA GLY A 108 37.07 43.48 -14.05
C GLY A 108 37.54 42.59 -15.19
N THR A 109 38.85 42.56 -15.43
CA THR A 109 39.50 41.79 -16.52
C THR A 109 39.99 40.41 -16.05
N THR A 110 39.44 39.90 -14.95
CA THR A 110 40.14 38.95 -14.09
C THR A 110 39.26 37.78 -13.64
N LEU A 111 39.77 36.55 -13.78
CA LEU A 111 39.12 35.29 -13.36
C LEU A 111 39.47 34.94 -11.91
N VAL A 112 38.48 34.66 -11.06
CA VAL A 112 38.70 34.37 -9.64
C VAL A 112 38.46 32.89 -9.35
N ASN A 113 39.51 32.19 -8.91
CA ASN A 113 39.43 30.87 -8.27
C ASN A 113 39.99 30.98 -6.84
N GLY A 114 39.13 31.18 -5.85
CA GLY A 114 39.47 31.00 -4.42
C GLY A 114 40.78 31.64 -3.91
N GLY A 115 41.32 32.66 -4.60
CA GLY A 115 42.58 33.34 -4.24
C GLY A 115 43.81 33.08 -5.13
N THR A 116 43.77 32.27 -6.20
CA THR A 116 44.93 32.11 -7.11
C THR A 116 44.56 32.35 -8.57
N PHE A 117 45.09 33.42 -9.15
CA PHE A 117 44.84 33.87 -10.52
C PHE A 117 45.44 32.94 -11.58
N THR A 118 44.73 32.74 -12.70
CA THR A 118 45.36 32.44 -14.01
C THR A 118 44.41 32.66 -15.21
N GLY A 119 44.17 33.93 -15.54
CA GLY A 119 43.69 34.29 -16.88
C GLY A 119 43.25 35.75 -17.04
N THR A 120 43.00 36.16 -18.28
CA THR A 120 42.48 37.49 -18.65
C THR A 120 41.10 37.40 -19.32
N LYS A 121 40.18 38.27 -18.89
CA LYS A 121 38.85 38.52 -19.47
C LYS A 121 38.92 39.76 -20.37
N SER A 122 38.38 39.68 -21.60
CA SER A 122 38.48 40.75 -22.61
C SER A 122 37.17 41.46 -22.99
N GLY A 123 36.14 41.46 -22.14
CA GLY A 123 34.82 42.05 -22.43
C GLY A 123 33.96 42.22 -21.16
N SER A 124 32.73 42.72 -21.28
CA SER A 124 31.75 42.86 -20.17
C SER A 124 30.71 41.72 -20.21
N LEU A 125 30.12 41.35 -19.07
CA LEU A 125 29.00 40.39 -19.02
C LEU A 125 27.64 41.08 -19.27
N SER A 126 27.54 42.36 -18.93
CA SER A 126 26.35 43.21 -19.07
C SER A 126 25.72 43.32 -20.48
N GLY A 127 26.38 42.80 -21.53
CA GLY A 127 25.87 42.80 -22.91
C GLY A 127 25.35 41.43 -23.38
N ILE A 128 25.54 40.35 -22.61
CA ILE A 128 25.20 38.96 -22.99
C ILE A 128 23.90 38.48 -22.29
N SER A 129 23.25 39.34 -21.50
CA SER A 129 22.08 39.01 -20.69
C SER A 129 20.76 39.59 -21.23
N ALA A 130 20.76 40.17 -22.44
CA ALA A 130 19.60 40.86 -23.00
C ALA A 130 18.78 39.98 -23.96
N SER A 131 18.19 38.91 -23.42
CA SER A 131 17.13 38.08 -24.01
C SER A 131 17.43 37.35 -25.35
N GLY A 132 17.52 36.02 -25.30
CA GLY A 132 17.54 35.16 -26.50
C GLY A 132 18.93 34.78 -27.03
N ASP A 133 19.95 34.98 -26.20
CA ASP A 133 21.35 34.97 -26.60
C ASP A 133 21.96 33.56 -26.59
N GLN A 134 22.79 33.27 -27.61
CA GLN A 134 23.45 31.96 -27.76
C GLN A 134 24.93 32.03 -27.40
N VAL A 135 25.35 31.25 -26.41
CA VAL A 135 26.75 31.10 -26.02
C VAL A 135 27.40 29.98 -26.82
N PHE A 136 28.51 30.29 -27.50
CA PHE A 136 29.30 29.32 -28.26
C PHE A 136 30.73 29.20 -27.73
N ILE A 137 31.16 27.96 -27.47
CA ILE A 137 32.50 27.63 -26.98
C ILE A 137 33.34 27.05 -28.13
N TYR A 138 34.51 27.64 -28.36
CA TYR A 138 35.46 27.22 -29.39
C TYR A 138 36.87 27.05 -28.80
N GLN A 139 37.69 26.21 -29.45
CA GLN A 139 39.13 26.10 -29.17
C GLN A 139 39.96 26.67 -30.33
N GLY A 140 40.97 27.49 -30.04
CA GLY A 140 41.93 28.02 -31.02
C GLY A 140 42.39 29.46 -30.76
N ALA A 141 43.31 29.97 -31.58
CA ALA A 141 43.83 31.33 -31.49
C ALA A 141 42.75 32.41 -31.77
N ALA A 142 43.04 33.67 -31.44
CA ALA A 142 42.12 34.78 -31.65
C ALA A 142 41.76 34.94 -33.14
N VAL A 143 40.46 34.94 -33.48
CA VAL A 143 39.98 35.17 -34.87
C VAL A 143 39.22 36.49 -34.94
N THR A 144 39.44 37.19 -36.05
CA THR A 144 38.69 38.34 -36.56
C THR A 144 37.37 37.86 -37.19
N ASN A 145 36.23 38.35 -36.69
CA ASN A 145 34.92 38.07 -37.27
C ASN A 145 34.78 38.81 -38.61
N THR A 146 34.45 38.10 -39.69
CA THR A 146 34.21 38.70 -41.03
C THR A 146 32.74 38.59 -41.47
N GLY A 147 31.82 38.29 -40.54
CA GLY A 147 30.38 38.38 -40.77
C GLY A 147 29.74 37.27 -41.60
N THR A 148 30.51 36.33 -42.17
CA THR A 148 29.95 35.24 -43.00
C THR A 148 30.63 33.87 -42.82
N SER A 149 31.73 33.79 -42.07
CA SER A 149 32.45 32.52 -41.84
C SER A 149 33.34 32.58 -40.59
N MET A 150 33.32 31.51 -39.80
CA MET A 150 34.32 31.23 -38.77
C MET A 150 35.27 30.15 -39.27
N SER A 151 36.28 30.54 -40.06
CA SER A 151 37.30 29.61 -40.56
C SER A 151 38.41 29.39 -39.52
N GLY A 152 38.81 28.14 -39.29
CA GLY A 152 39.98 27.78 -38.48
C GLY A 152 39.71 27.46 -37.00
N ARG A 153 38.48 27.12 -36.62
CA ARG A 153 38.11 26.71 -35.26
C ARG A 153 37.37 25.38 -35.25
N THR A 154 37.43 24.67 -34.11
CA THR A 154 36.50 23.58 -33.78
C THR A 154 35.46 24.13 -32.81
N LEU A 155 34.18 24.13 -33.22
CA LEU A 155 33.06 24.37 -32.32
C LEU A 155 32.99 23.19 -31.34
N LEU A 156 33.06 23.49 -30.05
CA LEU A 156 33.00 22.48 -29.00
C LEU A 156 31.58 22.32 -28.47
N TYR A 157 30.86 23.44 -28.33
CA TYR A 157 29.53 23.48 -27.74
C TYR A 157 28.80 24.80 -28.05
N GLY A 158 27.47 24.77 -28.16
CA GLY A 158 26.62 25.96 -28.27
C GLY A 158 25.34 25.78 -27.46
N PHE A 159 24.90 26.79 -26.72
CA PHE A 159 23.65 26.76 -25.97
C PHE A 159 22.97 28.12 -25.92
N ASN A 160 21.66 28.16 -25.70
CA ASN A 160 20.86 29.38 -25.64
C ASN A 160 20.54 29.74 -24.17
N ILE A 161 20.62 31.02 -23.81
CA ILE A 161 20.23 31.54 -22.50
C ILE A 161 18.84 32.17 -22.65
N ALA A 162 17.82 31.49 -22.11
CA ALA A 162 16.48 32.05 -22.03
C ALA A 162 16.29 32.76 -20.68
N ASP A 163 15.84 34.02 -20.72
CA ASP A 163 15.34 34.74 -19.54
C ASP A 163 14.01 34.10 -19.09
N THR A 164 13.89 33.84 -17.79
CA THR A 164 12.73 33.22 -17.13
C THR A 164 11.47 34.09 -17.15
N ASN A 165 11.57 35.36 -17.55
CA ASN A 165 10.43 36.28 -17.58
C ASN A 165 9.51 36.19 -18.83
N TRP A 166 9.81 35.33 -19.81
CA TRP A 166 9.04 35.24 -21.07
C TRP A 166 8.09 34.03 -21.21
N LEU A 167 7.84 33.28 -20.13
CA LEU A 167 6.81 32.24 -20.10
C LEU A 167 5.49 32.79 -19.55
N SER A 168 4.97 33.87 -20.14
CA SER A 168 3.57 34.25 -19.95
C SER A 168 2.88 34.47 -21.31
N SER A 169 2.10 33.45 -21.70
CA SER A 169 1.09 33.49 -22.75
C SER A 169 1.55 33.98 -24.14
N GLY A 170 2.14 33.07 -24.93
CA GLY A 170 2.28 33.27 -26.37
C GLY A 170 2.83 32.02 -27.03
N THR A 171 2.08 31.43 -27.96
CA THR A 171 2.60 30.44 -28.91
C THR A 171 3.79 31.04 -29.66
N ALA A 172 5.01 30.62 -29.33
CA ALA A 172 6.22 31.01 -30.05
C ALA A 172 6.53 29.99 -31.15
N ASP A 173 6.38 30.44 -32.38
CA ASP A 173 6.69 29.75 -33.63
C ASP A 173 8.19 29.47 -33.81
N SER A 174 8.46 28.30 -34.41
CA SER A 174 9.65 27.88 -35.17
C SER A 174 11.04 28.09 -34.54
N ASN A 175 11.44 27.13 -33.69
CA ASN A 175 12.84 26.91 -33.32
C ASN A 175 13.61 26.15 -34.43
N THR A 176 13.67 26.70 -35.65
CA THR A 176 14.55 26.17 -36.69
C THR A 176 15.97 26.66 -36.44
N SER A 177 16.81 25.79 -35.88
CA SER A 177 18.26 25.98 -35.76
C SER A 177 18.87 26.22 -37.15
N TYR A 178 19.24 27.47 -37.45
CA TYR A 178 20.05 27.79 -38.63
C TYR A 178 21.52 27.53 -38.29
N LEU A 179 21.94 26.27 -38.34
CA LEU A 179 23.37 25.95 -38.39
C LEU A 179 23.95 26.46 -39.72
N PRO A 180 25.12 27.12 -39.73
CA PRO A 180 25.83 27.41 -40.96
C PRO A 180 26.04 26.09 -41.72
N THR A 181 25.74 26.08 -43.02
CA THR A 181 25.71 24.91 -43.92
C THR A 181 27.04 24.15 -44.10
N ALA A 182 28.07 24.42 -43.29
CA ALA A 182 29.41 23.89 -43.47
C ALA A 182 30.11 23.41 -42.17
N ILE A 183 29.37 22.95 -41.15
CA ILE A 183 29.97 22.18 -40.04
C ILE A 183 29.86 20.69 -40.39
N SER A 184 30.83 20.18 -41.15
CA SER A 184 30.94 18.76 -41.50
C SER A 184 31.65 18.00 -40.38
N GLY A 185 30.89 17.29 -39.54
CA GLY A 185 31.43 16.33 -38.57
C GLY A 185 30.38 15.84 -37.57
N GLN A 186 30.01 14.57 -37.73
CA GLN A 186 29.09 13.69 -36.99
C GLN A 186 28.40 14.13 -35.67
N ASP A 187 27.12 13.71 -35.60
CA ASP A 187 26.19 13.57 -34.47
C ASP A 187 25.83 14.83 -33.66
N LEU A 188 24.89 15.60 -34.22
CA LEU A 188 24.11 16.61 -33.49
C LEU A 188 22.63 16.18 -33.51
N ASN A 189 22.21 15.41 -32.51
CA ASN A 189 20.78 15.23 -32.22
C ASN A 189 20.37 16.28 -31.19
N LEU A 190 19.85 17.42 -31.67
CA LEU A 190 19.30 18.48 -30.84
C LEU A 190 17.80 18.26 -30.74
N ASP A 191 17.35 17.53 -29.71
CA ASP A 191 15.92 17.38 -29.46
C ASP A 191 15.34 18.67 -28.87
N SER A 192 14.18 19.06 -29.38
CA SER A 192 13.57 20.35 -29.12
C SER A 192 12.96 20.39 -27.71
N GLY A 193 13.58 21.17 -26.82
CA GLY A 193 12.93 21.63 -25.59
C GLY A 193 13.03 20.68 -24.41
N ASN A 194 14.24 20.41 -23.95
CA ASN A 194 14.64 20.31 -22.54
C ASN A 194 16.09 19.81 -22.51
N PHE A 195 16.95 20.42 -21.69
CA PHE A 195 18.33 19.96 -21.52
C PHE A 195 18.36 18.58 -20.87
N ASP A 196 18.77 17.55 -21.62
CA ASP A 196 19.15 16.24 -21.09
C ASP A 196 20.67 16.19 -20.92
N ASN A 197 21.14 16.12 -19.67
CA ASN A 197 22.55 15.90 -19.32
C ASN A 197 22.78 14.50 -18.72
N ALA A 198 21.84 13.57 -18.92
CA ALA A 198 21.81 12.29 -18.21
C ALA A 198 22.13 11.06 -19.07
N ASP A 199 22.19 11.16 -20.40
CA ASP A 199 22.54 9.98 -21.21
C ASP A 199 24.06 9.84 -21.39
N TYR A 200 24.74 9.39 -20.33
CA TYR A 200 26.14 8.95 -20.41
C TYR A 200 26.34 7.64 -19.64
N SER A 201 26.32 6.51 -20.35
CA SER A 201 26.51 5.16 -19.80
C SER A 201 27.98 4.73 -19.68
N GLY A 202 28.93 5.66 -19.63
CA GLY A 202 30.37 5.39 -19.58
C GLY A 202 30.96 5.38 -18.15
N VAL A 203 31.65 4.31 -17.77
CA VAL A 203 32.44 4.22 -16.51
C VAL A 203 33.63 5.19 -16.59
N ARG A 204 33.80 6.09 -15.62
CA ARG A 204 34.88 7.10 -15.60
C ARG A 204 36.04 6.71 -14.69
N THR A 205 37.26 6.81 -15.20
CA THR A 205 38.53 6.73 -14.46
C THR A 205 39.10 8.13 -14.23
N GLY A 206 39.34 8.52 -12.96
CA GLY A 206 40.15 9.71 -12.63
C GLY A 206 39.59 10.66 -11.57
N MET A 207 38.30 10.64 -11.27
CA MET A 207 37.69 11.42 -10.17
C MET A 207 37.11 10.49 -9.11
N THR A 208 37.43 10.72 -7.84
CA THR A 208 36.78 9.99 -6.75
C THR A 208 35.39 10.57 -6.50
N THR A 209 34.43 9.73 -6.12
CA THR A 209 33.07 10.15 -5.75
C THR A 209 33.05 11.20 -4.63
N ALA A 210 34.12 11.30 -3.84
CA ALA A 210 34.29 12.30 -2.80
C ALA A 210 34.65 13.69 -3.35
N ALA A 211 35.46 13.78 -4.40
CA ALA A 211 35.79 15.05 -5.07
C ALA A 211 34.55 15.65 -5.77
N TYR A 212 33.69 14.79 -6.32
CA TYR A 212 32.39 15.17 -6.89
C TYR A 212 31.46 15.83 -5.85
N ARG A 213 31.37 15.27 -4.64
CA ARG A 213 30.54 15.82 -3.56
C ARG A 213 31.04 17.15 -3.00
N ALA A 214 32.35 17.35 -2.94
CA ALA A 214 32.95 18.57 -2.41
C ALA A 214 32.74 19.79 -3.33
N ALA A 215 32.66 19.60 -4.65
CA ALA A 215 32.43 20.67 -5.61
C ALA A 215 30.99 21.21 -5.59
N ILE A 216 30.01 20.34 -5.27
CA ILE A 216 28.57 20.70 -5.23
C ILE A 216 28.20 21.39 -3.90
N ALA A 217 28.84 21.01 -2.79
CA ALA A 217 28.49 21.50 -1.45
C ALA A 217 28.93 22.94 -1.14
N ASN A 218 29.75 23.58 -1.99
CA ASN A 218 30.36 24.89 -1.74
C ASN A 218 29.62 26.07 -2.43
N VAL A 219 28.34 25.89 -2.77
CA VAL A 219 27.50 26.92 -3.39
C VAL A 219 26.45 27.39 -2.37
N ASP A 220 26.81 28.41 -1.58
CA ASP A 220 26.06 28.89 -0.41
C ASP A 220 24.71 29.61 -0.69
N ASN A 221 24.12 29.51 -1.88
CA ASN A 221 22.93 30.28 -2.24
C ASN A 221 21.74 29.49 -2.82
N TYR A 222 21.61 28.18 -2.51
CA TYR A 222 20.40 27.44 -2.85
C TYR A 222 19.46 27.34 -1.65
N THR A 223 18.42 28.18 -1.62
CA THR A 223 17.28 28.00 -0.73
C THR A 223 16.56 26.71 -1.11
N GLN A 224 16.23 25.92 -0.09
CA GLN A 224 15.97 24.48 -0.13
C GLN A 224 14.61 24.08 -0.75
N SER A 225 14.08 24.81 -1.74
CA SER A 225 12.69 24.67 -2.19
C SER A 225 12.47 24.36 -3.68
N ASP A 226 13.50 24.12 -4.49
CA ASP A 226 13.27 23.69 -5.87
C ASP A 226 14.28 22.63 -6.33
N THR A 227 13.75 21.58 -6.96
CA THR A 227 14.44 20.51 -7.70
C THR A 227 15.79 20.01 -7.17
N ARG A 228 15.77 19.25 -6.05
CA ARG A 228 16.89 18.34 -5.74
C ARG A 228 16.80 17.10 -6.63
N SER A 229 17.42 17.16 -7.81
CA SER A 229 17.79 16.02 -8.63
C SER A 229 18.84 15.20 -7.89
N ASP A 230 18.41 14.20 -7.11
CA ASP A 230 19.31 13.24 -6.48
C ASP A 230 19.88 12.33 -7.58
N LEU A 231 21.08 12.67 -8.07
CA LEU A 231 21.86 11.84 -9.00
C LEU A 231 22.49 10.62 -8.29
N ALA A 232 21.76 10.03 -7.35
CA ALA A 232 22.11 8.79 -6.69
C ALA A 232 21.10 7.74 -7.17
N THR A 233 21.60 6.76 -7.94
CA THR A 233 20.87 5.55 -8.36
C THR A 233 19.61 5.79 -9.20
N GLY A 234 19.79 5.88 -10.53
CA GLY A 234 18.80 5.51 -11.54
C GLY A 234 17.43 6.19 -11.49
N GLY A 235 17.11 6.98 -12.52
CA GLY A 235 15.76 7.29 -12.99
C GLY A 235 15.09 8.53 -12.39
N PHE A 236 14.40 9.26 -13.29
CA PHE A 236 13.61 10.45 -12.99
C PHE A 236 12.51 10.16 -11.96
N THR A 237 12.39 11.01 -10.95
CA THR A 237 11.30 10.99 -9.97
C THR A 237 10.34 12.13 -10.27
N SER A 238 9.05 11.83 -10.48
CA SER A 238 8.04 12.89 -10.65
C SER A 238 7.60 13.40 -9.27
N SER A 239 7.83 14.69 -8.99
CA SER A 239 7.34 15.38 -7.79
C SER A 239 5.86 15.78 -7.87
N SER A 240 5.20 15.58 -9.02
CA SER A 240 3.77 15.85 -9.20
C SER A 240 2.93 14.61 -8.88
N ALA A 241 1.78 14.83 -8.24
CA ALA A 241 0.79 13.82 -7.85
C ALA A 241 0.08 13.18 -9.06
N VAL A 242 0.85 12.43 -9.84
CA VAL A 242 0.38 11.69 -11.01
C VAL A 242 0.25 10.23 -10.64
N ASP A 243 -0.87 9.62 -11.02
CA ASP A 243 -1.08 8.19 -10.85
C ASP A 243 -0.14 7.40 -11.77
N LEU A 244 0.46 6.35 -11.23
CA LEU A 244 1.48 5.57 -11.92
C LEU A 244 0.95 4.17 -12.24
N THR A 245 1.06 3.77 -13.50
CA THR A 245 0.57 2.48 -13.99
C THR A 245 1.65 1.41 -13.90
N TRP A 246 1.35 0.30 -13.25
CA TRP A 246 2.24 -0.86 -13.11
C TRP A 246 2.61 -1.44 -14.48
N ASP A 247 3.91 -1.61 -14.69
CA ASP A 247 4.51 -2.22 -15.86
C ASP A 247 5.71 -3.09 -15.47
N ALA A 248 5.45 -4.38 -15.30
CA ALA A 248 6.49 -5.33 -14.90
C ALA A 248 7.50 -5.63 -16.01
N ASN A 249 7.24 -5.24 -17.26
CA ASN A 249 8.04 -5.65 -18.41
C ASN A 249 9.08 -4.60 -18.80
N GLY A 250 8.90 -3.34 -18.41
CA GLY A 250 9.88 -2.25 -18.60
C GLY A 250 10.22 -1.99 -20.08
N LYS A 251 9.38 -2.44 -21.00
CA LYS A 251 9.66 -2.47 -22.46
C LYS A 251 8.55 -1.85 -23.29
N THR A 252 7.30 -2.01 -22.86
CA THR A 252 6.15 -1.42 -23.53
C THR A 252 5.18 -1.04 -22.44
N ALA A 253 4.92 0.25 -22.33
CA ALA A 253 4.23 0.82 -21.21
C ALA A 253 2.80 0.23 -21.10
N GLY A 254 2.24 0.13 -19.89
CA GLY A 254 0.84 -0.25 -19.63
C GLY A 254 0.55 -1.72 -19.92
N THR A 255 1.60 -2.53 -20.07
CA THR A 255 1.44 -3.96 -20.33
C THR A 255 1.15 -4.77 -19.08
N GLY A 256 1.40 -4.21 -17.89
CA GLY A 256 1.16 -4.89 -16.62
C GLY A 256 2.13 -6.04 -16.36
N GLY A 257 1.64 -7.12 -15.74
CA GLY A 257 2.32 -8.40 -15.62
C GLY A 257 2.88 -8.70 -14.23
N THR A 258 3.67 -9.77 -14.15
CA THR A 258 4.29 -10.27 -12.91
C THR A 258 5.67 -9.64 -12.71
N GLY A 259 5.94 -9.11 -11.51
CA GLY A 259 7.23 -8.48 -11.20
C GLY A 259 7.37 -8.08 -9.73
N THR A 260 8.46 -7.38 -9.42
CA THR A 260 8.78 -6.88 -8.07
C THR A 260 8.50 -5.38 -7.99
N TRP A 261 7.73 -4.97 -6.98
CA TRP A 261 7.51 -3.57 -6.65
C TRP A 261 8.52 -3.14 -5.59
N ASP A 262 9.52 -2.35 -6.00
CA ASP A 262 10.56 -1.78 -5.14
C ASP A 262 10.73 -0.28 -5.37
N THR A 263 11.55 0.35 -4.54
CA THR A 263 11.90 1.78 -4.61
C THR A 263 13.33 2.04 -5.09
N THR A 264 14.08 1.00 -5.48
CA THR A 264 15.55 1.08 -5.56
C THR A 264 16.19 0.54 -6.84
N THR A 265 15.53 -0.36 -7.59
CA THR A 265 16.24 -1.09 -8.66
C THR A 265 15.59 -1.09 -10.04
N GLN A 266 14.27 -0.85 -10.16
CA GLN A 266 13.59 -1.05 -11.45
C GLN A 266 12.49 -0.01 -11.76
N SER A 267 12.55 0.61 -12.94
CA SER A 267 11.47 1.45 -13.49
C SER A 267 10.29 0.57 -13.92
N ARG A 268 9.43 0.20 -12.96
CA ARG A 268 8.26 -0.69 -13.15
C ARG A 268 6.93 0.05 -13.22
N PHE A 269 6.96 1.35 -13.42
CA PHE A 269 5.77 2.17 -13.50
C PHE A 269 5.84 3.10 -14.69
N SER A 270 4.70 3.43 -15.28
CA SER A 270 4.58 4.45 -16.32
C SER A 270 3.63 5.57 -15.89
N ASN A 271 3.87 6.78 -16.40
CA ASN A 271 3.01 7.95 -16.16
C ASN A 271 1.60 7.80 -16.77
N SER A 272 0.66 8.68 -16.39
CA SER A 272 -0.68 8.75 -16.98
C SER A 272 -0.60 9.23 -18.44
N GLY A 273 -0.40 8.30 -19.36
CA GLY A 273 -0.09 8.56 -20.76
C GLY A 273 0.81 7.50 -21.35
N ASN A 274 1.45 6.70 -20.49
CA ASN A 274 2.18 5.51 -20.88
C ASN A 274 3.41 5.82 -21.73
N THR A 275 4.01 6.98 -21.53
CA THR A 275 5.08 7.52 -22.39
C THR A 275 6.45 7.44 -21.74
N THR A 276 6.53 7.40 -20.40
CA THR A 276 7.80 7.34 -19.67
C THR A 276 7.79 6.27 -18.59
N PHE A 277 8.91 5.56 -18.44
CA PHE A 277 9.13 4.59 -17.36
C PHE A 277 9.80 5.27 -16.17
N LEU A 278 9.23 5.07 -14.98
CA LEU A 278 9.60 5.73 -13.74
C LEU A 278 9.85 4.68 -12.65
N HIS A 279 10.78 5.00 -11.76
CA HIS A 279 10.93 4.29 -10.50
C HIS A 279 9.76 4.65 -9.57
N TRP A 280 9.33 3.69 -8.78
CA TRP A 280 8.37 4.00 -7.73
C TRP A 280 9.05 4.83 -6.66
N VAL A 281 8.47 5.98 -6.34
CA VAL A 281 8.87 6.81 -5.22
C VAL A 281 7.78 6.71 -4.18
N ASP A 282 8.18 6.38 -2.96
CA ASP A 282 7.25 6.28 -1.84
C ASP A 282 6.40 7.55 -1.71
N ALA A 283 5.10 7.35 -1.51
CA ALA A 283 4.21 8.45 -1.25
C ALA A 283 4.64 9.21 0.04
N SER A 284 4.49 10.53 0.00
CA SER A 284 4.76 11.49 1.05
C SER A 284 3.67 12.57 1.04
N ALA A 285 3.61 13.36 2.12
CA ALA A 285 2.72 14.52 2.21
C ALA A 285 3.16 15.58 1.18
N GLY A 286 2.65 15.46 -0.05
CA GLY A 286 2.96 16.36 -1.17
C GLY A 286 3.03 15.70 -2.55
N ASN A 287 3.25 14.38 -2.63
CA ASN A 287 3.43 13.69 -3.93
C ASN A 287 2.30 12.70 -4.31
N GLY A 288 1.38 12.34 -3.42
CA GLY A 288 0.05 11.78 -3.73
C GLY A 288 -0.10 10.62 -4.73
N GLN A 289 0.93 9.82 -5.00
CA GLN A 289 0.92 8.84 -6.09
C GLN A 289 0.10 7.57 -5.76
N LYS A 290 -0.94 7.31 -6.56
CA LYS A 290 -1.68 6.04 -6.55
C LYS A 290 -1.02 5.05 -7.52
N ALA A 291 -0.95 3.78 -7.12
CA ALA A 291 -0.51 2.69 -8.00
C ALA A 291 -1.71 2.12 -8.78
N VAL A 292 -1.61 2.10 -10.10
CA VAL A 292 -2.65 1.63 -11.03
C VAL A 292 -2.23 0.32 -11.67
N PHE A 293 -2.97 -0.75 -11.42
CA PHE A 293 -2.78 -2.07 -11.99
C PHE A 293 -3.74 -2.27 -13.18
N ALA A 294 -3.22 -2.10 -14.38
CA ALA A 294 -3.93 -2.25 -15.65
C ALA A 294 -3.21 -3.25 -16.57
N GLY A 295 -3.62 -3.37 -17.83
CA GLY A 295 -2.95 -4.26 -18.80
C GLY A 295 -3.11 -5.74 -18.48
N THR A 296 -2.04 -6.52 -18.65
CA THR A 296 -2.01 -7.96 -18.35
C THR A 296 -1.94 -8.16 -16.84
N ALA A 297 -2.89 -8.86 -16.25
CA ALA A 297 -2.84 -9.17 -14.82
C ALA A 297 -1.66 -10.09 -14.47
N GLY A 298 -1.17 -9.99 -13.24
CA GLY A 298 -0.07 -10.82 -12.75
C GLY A 298 0.15 -10.70 -11.25
N THR A 299 1.25 -11.29 -10.79
CA THR A 299 1.67 -11.27 -9.39
C THR A 299 2.69 -10.16 -9.16
N VAL A 300 2.38 -9.23 -8.26
CA VAL A 300 3.25 -8.13 -7.86
C VAL A 300 3.84 -8.45 -6.49
N SER A 301 5.12 -8.78 -6.46
CA SER A 301 5.84 -9.06 -5.21
C SER A 301 6.39 -7.76 -4.62
N VAL A 302 5.90 -7.36 -3.45
CA VAL A 302 6.40 -6.16 -2.76
C VAL A 302 7.77 -6.46 -2.17
N ALA A 303 8.74 -5.57 -2.38
CA ALA A 303 10.11 -5.72 -1.89
C ALA A 303 10.19 -5.68 -0.35
N SER A 304 11.26 -6.23 0.21
CA SER A 304 11.45 -6.35 1.68
C SER A 304 11.52 -5.00 2.41
N SER A 305 11.86 -3.92 1.71
CA SER A 305 11.80 -2.55 2.24
C SER A 305 10.37 -2.07 2.49
N GLY A 306 9.36 -2.76 1.94
CA GLY A 306 8.01 -2.25 1.79
C GLY A 306 7.94 -1.12 0.76
N VAL A 307 6.71 -0.65 0.52
CA VAL A 307 6.39 0.48 -0.34
C VAL A 307 5.29 1.34 0.29
N LYS A 308 5.20 2.61 -0.10
CA LYS A 308 4.16 3.54 0.35
C LYS A 308 3.39 4.14 -0.82
N THR A 309 2.08 4.24 -0.70
CA THR A 309 1.19 4.77 -1.75
C THR A 309 -0.02 5.50 -1.16
N SER A 310 -0.58 6.46 -1.90
CA SER A 310 -1.83 7.13 -1.53
C SER A 310 -3.10 6.34 -1.91
N GLY A 311 -2.95 5.25 -2.66
CA GLY A 311 -4.06 4.39 -3.05
C GLY A 311 -3.67 3.33 -4.07
N LEU A 312 -4.53 2.34 -4.22
CA LEU A 312 -4.40 1.25 -5.18
C LEU A 312 -5.60 1.29 -6.13
N GLN A 313 -5.38 1.12 -7.42
CA GLN A 313 -6.44 0.96 -8.41
C GLN A 313 -6.21 -0.27 -9.26
N PHE A 314 -7.25 -1.08 -9.47
CA PHE A 314 -7.22 -2.27 -10.32
C PHE A 314 -8.24 -2.10 -11.45
N SER A 315 -7.73 -1.94 -12.66
CA SER A 315 -8.54 -1.74 -13.87
C SER A 315 -8.88 -3.05 -14.60
N VAL A 316 -8.20 -4.15 -14.24
CA VAL A 316 -8.36 -5.48 -14.84
C VAL A 316 -8.42 -6.56 -13.76
N ASN A 317 -9.00 -7.71 -14.09
CA ASN A 317 -9.24 -8.80 -13.16
C ASN A 317 -7.97 -9.64 -12.92
N GLY A 318 -7.75 -10.11 -11.69
CA GLY A 318 -6.79 -11.19 -11.40
C GLY A 318 -5.41 -10.75 -10.91
N TYR A 319 -5.21 -9.46 -10.62
CA TYR A 319 -3.97 -9.02 -9.98
C TYR A 319 -3.84 -9.56 -8.55
N THR A 320 -2.62 -10.00 -8.20
CA THR A 320 -2.26 -10.42 -6.84
C THR A 320 -1.05 -9.64 -6.35
N LEU A 321 -1.21 -8.85 -5.29
CA LEU A 321 -0.11 -8.23 -4.54
C LEU A 321 0.31 -9.16 -3.40
N GLN A 322 1.60 -9.37 -3.17
CA GLN A 322 2.06 -10.32 -2.16
C GLN A 322 3.38 -9.98 -1.49
N ASN A 323 3.67 -10.72 -0.41
CA ASN A 323 4.85 -10.65 0.45
C ASN A 323 4.77 -9.50 1.46
N ASN A 324 5.56 -8.45 1.25
CA ASN A 324 5.86 -7.45 2.27
C ASN A 324 4.80 -6.34 2.36
N THR A 325 5.09 -5.31 3.15
CA THR A 325 4.13 -4.27 3.54
C THR A 325 3.90 -3.21 2.46
N ILE A 326 2.64 -2.86 2.26
CA ILE A 326 2.20 -1.66 1.53
C ILE A 326 1.62 -0.69 2.57
N THR A 327 2.24 0.47 2.76
CA THR A 327 1.72 1.50 3.66
C THR A 327 0.82 2.45 2.89
N LEU A 328 -0.44 2.53 3.29
CA LEU A 328 -1.41 3.48 2.76
C LEU A 328 -1.29 4.81 3.51
N LEU A 329 -1.07 5.89 2.78
CA LEU A 329 -0.87 7.23 3.32
C LEU A 329 -1.94 8.19 2.82
N ASP A 330 -2.54 8.95 3.72
CA ASP A 330 -3.34 10.11 3.31
C ASP A 330 -2.42 11.19 2.72
N SER A 331 -2.69 11.53 1.46
CA SER A 331 -1.99 12.58 0.72
C SER A 331 -2.79 13.89 0.65
N GLY A 332 -3.67 14.14 1.63
CA GLY A 332 -4.56 15.30 1.69
C GLY A 332 -5.95 15.06 1.07
N SER A 333 -6.29 13.82 0.73
CA SER A 333 -7.59 13.44 0.12
C SER A 333 -8.47 12.60 1.06
N GLY A 334 -8.00 12.33 2.28
CA GLY A 334 -8.67 11.51 3.28
C GLY A 334 -8.20 10.05 3.24
N THR A 335 -9.08 9.13 3.63
CA THR A 335 -8.76 7.69 3.68
C THR A 335 -8.34 7.15 2.30
N PRO A 336 -7.14 6.56 2.17
CA PRO A 336 -6.62 6.00 0.93
C PRO A 336 -7.58 5.00 0.26
N ALA A 337 -7.77 5.16 -1.05
CA ALA A 337 -8.69 4.32 -1.80
C ALA A 337 -8.01 3.03 -2.28
N VAL A 338 -8.73 1.91 -2.15
CA VAL A 338 -8.48 0.67 -2.88
C VAL A 338 -9.64 0.51 -3.86
N ASN A 339 -9.41 0.87 -5.12
CA ASN A 339 -10.43 0.93 -6.16
C ASN A 339 -10.35 -0.31 -7.06
N VAL A 340 -11.39 -1.12 -7.11
CA VAL A 340 -11.53 -2.19 -8.12
C VAL A 340 -12.64 -1.79 -9.06
N VAL A 341 -12.25 -1.30 -10.24
CA VAL A 341 -13.09 -0.40 -11.04
C VAL A 341 -14.40 -1.06 -11.50
N THR A 342 -14.28 -2.26 -12.07
CA THR A 342 -15.35 -2.89 -12.85
C THR A 342 -15.97 -4.06 -12.09
N SER A 343 -17.30 -4.22 -12.18
CA SER A 343 -17.99 -5.37 -11.59
C SER A 343 -17.44 -6.71 -12.13
N GLY A 344 -17.43 -7.74 -11.28
CA GLY A 344 -16.87 -9.06 -11.59
C GLY A 344 -15.35 -9.13 -11.60
N HIS A 345 -14.65 -8.00 -11.44
CA HIS A 345 -13.19 -7.99 -11.27
C HIS A 345 -12.84 -8.27 -9.81
N VAL A 346 -11.76 -9.01 -9.59
CA VAL A 346 -11.23 -9.33 -8.27
C VAL A 346 -9.74 -8.99 -8.22
N ALA A 347 -9.35 -8.25 -7.20
CA ALA A 347 -7.95 -8.03 -6.84
C ALA A 347 -7.64 -8.75 -5.52
N THR A 348 -6.49 -9.44 -5.45
CA THR A 348 -6.03 -10.11 -4.23
C THR A 348 -4.84 -9.36 -3.65
N ILE A 349 -4.91 -9.04 -2.36
CA ILE A 349 -3.86 -8.36 -1.61
C ILE A 349 -3.42 -9.28 -0.47
N ASN A 350 -2.35 -10.02 -0.72
CA ASN A 350 -1.62 -10.87 0.23
C ASN A 350 -0.38 -10.14 0.82
N SER A 351 -0.24 -8.85 0.54
CA SER A 351 0.69 -7.94 1.23
C SER A 351 0.00 -7.32 2.44
N VAL A 352 0.75 -7.11 3.53
CA VAL A 352 0.22 -6.39 4.71
C VAL A 352 -0.09 -4.95 4.33
N LEU A 353 -1.35 -4.53 4.46
CA LEU A 353 -1.72 -3.12 4.42
C LEU A 353 -1.46 -2.49 5.79
N ALA A 354 -0.70 -1.40 5.81
CA ALA A 354 -0.33 -0.64 7.01
C ALA A 354 -0.66 0.85 6.84
N GLY A 355 -0.47 1.64 7.90
CA GLY A 355 -0.68 3.10 7.90
C GLY A 355 -1.76 3.55 8.89
N THR A 356 -1.84 4.86 9.12
CA THR A 356 -2.75 5.44 10.13
C THR A 356 -4.08 5.89 9.55
N SER A 357 -4.16 6.11 8.24
CA SER A 357 -5.33 6.72 7.59
C SER A 357 -6.47 5.75 7.27
N GLY A 358 -6.23 4.44 7.38
CA GLY A 358 -7.21 3.40 7.10
C GLY A 358 -7.28 2.98 5.63
N MET A 359 -8.39 2.37 5.23
CA MET A 359 -8.63 1.85 3.89
C MET A 359 -10.06 2.15 3.43
N ARG A 360 -10.22 2.65 2.20
CA ARG A 360 -11.52 2.91 1.58
C ARG A 360 -11.69 2.07 0.31
N LYS A 361 -12.49 1.02 0.35
CA LYS A 361 -12.83 0.21 -0.82
C LYS A 361 -13.87 0.93 -1.69
N THR A 362 -13.49 1.21 -2.93
CA THR A 362 -14.35 1.83 -3.96
C THR A 362 -14.39 0.98 -5.24
N GLY A 363 -15.24 1.39 -6.19
CA GLY A 363 -15.43 0.67 -7.45
C GLY A 363 -16.29 -0.60 -7.29
N ALA A 364 -16.89 -1.04 -8.40
CA ALA A 364 -17.91 -2.08 -8.39
C ALA A 364 -17.35 -3.52 -8.25
N GLY A 365 -16.03 -3.71 -8.40
CA GLY A 365 -15.38 -5.01 -8.25
C GLY A 365 -15.05 -5.37 -6.79
N ASP A 366 -14.38 -6.49 -6.60
CA ASP A 366 -14.12 -7.09 -5.29
C ASP A 366 -12.63 -7.06 -4.93
N VAL A 367 -12.34 -6.99 -3.63
CA VAL A 367 -10.99 -7.14 -3.10
C VAL A 367 -10.93 -8.29 -2.09
N VAL A 368 -9.88 -9.10 -2.17
CA VAL A 368 -9.54 -10.11 -1.17
C VAL A 368 -8.33 -9.61 -0.38
N LEU A 369 -8.47 -9.52 0.94
CA LEU A 369 -7.40 -9.19 1.88
C LEU A 369 -6.91 -10.49 2.52
N GLY A 370 -5.83 -11.07 1.97
CA GLY A 370 -5.28 -12.34 2.41
C GLY A 370 -4.21 -12.24 3.50
N ALA A 371 -3.67 -11.04 3.73
CA ALA A 371 -2.69 -10.77 4.80
C ALA A 371 -3.34 -10.21 6.07
N ASP A 372 -2.68 -10.40 7.21
CA ASP A 372 -3.06 -9.78 8.47
C ASP A 372 -2.63 -8.30 8.44
N ASN A 373 -3.60 -7.41 8.22
CA ASN A 373 -3.39 -5.99 8.04
C ASN A 373 -3.16 -5.29 9.39
N THR A 374 -2.34 -4.22 9.36
CA THR A 374 -1.89 -3.50 10.57
C THR A 374 -2.24 -2.01 10.55
N TYR A 375 -2.99 -1.55 9.56
CA TYR A 375 -3.47 -0.16 9.56
C TYR A 375 -4.40 0.12 10.75
N THR A 376 -4.29 1.31 11.33
CA THR A 376 -5.03 1.67 12.55
C THR A 376 -6.28 2.52 12.28
N GLY A 377 -6.34 3.19 11.12
CA GLY A 377 -7.54 3.90 10.68
C GLY A 377 -8.70 2.97 10.33
N GLY A 378 -9.89 3.54 10.14
CA GLY A 378 -11.09 2.78 9.82
C GLY A 378 -11.06 2.11 8.44
N THR A 379 -11.97 1.16 8.25
CA THR A 379 -12.26 0.56 6.95
C THR A 379 -13.59 1.08 6.44
N THR A 380 -13.64 1.67 5.25
CA THR A 380 -14.89 2.07 4.61
C THR A 380 -15.09 1.27 3.33
N ILE A 381 -16.23 0.60 3.20
CA ILE A 381 -16.62 -0.14 1.99
C ILE A 381 -17.76 0.63 1.34
N ASP A 382 -17.47 1.41 0.30
CA ASP A 382 -18.50 2.17 -0.41
C ASP A 382 -19.30 1.29 -1.37
N SER A 383 -18.63 0.32 -2.01
CA SER A 383 -19.21 -0.55 -3.03
C SER A 383 -18.37 -1.79 -3.30
N GLY A 384 -18.98 -2.78 -3.95
CA GLY A 384 -18.38 -4.09 -4.20
C GLY A 384 -18.24 -4.91 -2.92
N LYS A 385 -17.34 -5.90 -2.95
CA LYS A 385 -17.10 -6.80 -1.82
C LYS A 385 -15.67 -6.69 -1.29
N VAL A 386 -15.52 -6.75 0.03
CA VAL A 386 -14.24 -7.04 0.71
C VAL A 386 -14.33 -8.44 1.30
N THR A 387 -13.42 -9.33 0.90
CA THR A 387 -13.27 -10.66 1.49
C THR A 387 -12.02 -10.70 2.35
N ILE A 388 -12.17 -11.11 3.61
CA ILE A 388 -11.09 -11.28 4.58
C ILE A 388 -10.68 -12.74 4.59
N GLY A 389 -9.44 -13.01 4.16
CA GLY A 389 -8.90 -14.34 3.97
C GLY A 389 -9.32 -15.01 2.66
N SER A 390 -8.68 -16.14 2.37
CA SER A 390 -8.88 -16.95 1.16
C SER A 390 -9.08 -18.45 1.49
N GLY A 391 -9.65 -18.73 2.67
CA GLY A 391 -9.80 -20.09 3.23
C GLY A 391 -8.62 -20.54 4.09
N GLY A 392 -7.55 -19.77 4.15
CA GLY A 392 -6.40 -19.99 5.03
C GLY A 392 -6.60 -19.46 6.46
N THR A 393 -5.49 -19.29 7.17
CA THR A 393 -5.45 -18.82 8.56
C THR A 393 -4.98 -17.37 8.71
N THR A 394 -4.98 -16.61 7.61
CA THR A 394 -4.54 -15.20 7.56
C THR A 394 -5.61 -14.36 6.89
N GLY A 395 -5.49 -13.04 7.03
CA GLY A 395 -6.44 -12.06 6.52
C GLY A 395 -7.12 -11.34 7.67
N SER A 396 -6.91 -10.05 7.82
CA SER A 396 -7.62 -9.27 8.84
C SER A 396 -8.06 -7.92 8.30
N LEU A 397 -9.02 -7.30 8.98
CA LEU A 397 -9.22 -5.87 8.90
C LEU A 397 -8.12 -5.16 9.72
N GLY A 398 -8.04 -3.83 9.61
CA GLY A 398 -7.28 -3.02 10.55
C GLY A 398 -7.97 -2.86 11.91
N GLY A 399 -7.36 -2.07 12.80
CA GLY A 399 -7.84 -1.89 14.18
C GLY A 399 -9.02 -0.92 14.35
N GLY A 400 -9.34 -0.11 13.34
CA GLY A 400 -10.36 0.94 13.41
C GLY A 400 -11.81 0.45 13.24
N THR A 401 -12.78 1.37 13.27
CA THR A 401 -14.19 1.06 12.96
C THR A 401 -14.37 0.67 11.49
N VAL A 402 -15.47 -0.01 11.19
CA VAL A 402 -15.81 -0.44 9.82
C VAL A 402 -17.14 0.17 9.41
N THR A 403 -17.16 0.92 8.31
CA THR A 403 -18.39 1.36 7.66
C THR A 403 -18.61 0.50 6.42
N ASN A 404 -19.57 -0.41 6.46
CA ASN A 404 -19.87 -1.35 5.39
C ASN A 404 -21.15 -0.95 4.64
N ASN A 405 -21.03 -0.44 3.41
CA ASN A 405 -22.15 -0.17 2.51
C ASN A 405 -22.17 -1.10 1.29
N GLY A 406 -21.25 -2.08 1.25
CA GLY A 406 -21.16 -3.10 0.19
C GLY A 406 -21.40 -4.50 0.77
N ALA A 407 -20.45 -5.41 0.54
CA ALA A 407 -20.43 -6.71 1.17
C ALA A 407 -19.12 -6.95 1.91
N LEU A 408 -19.21 -7.43 3.15
CA LEU A 408 -18.06 -7.87 3.95
C LEU A 408 -18.14 -9.37 4.17
N VAL A 409 -17.13 -10.10 3.69
CA VAL A 409 -17.09 -11.56 3.76
C VAL A 409 -15.88 -12.03 4.56
N PHE A 410 -16.07 -13.00 5.44
CA PHE A 410 -15.00 -13.63 6.21
C PHE A 410 -14.81 -15.09 5.77
N ASN A 411 -13.65 -15.37 5.18
CA ASN A 411 -13.26 -16.68 4.66
C ASN A 411 -11.93 -17.14 5.29
N ARG A 412 -11.98 -17.52 6.56
CA ARG A 412 -10.84 -18.09 7.31
C ARG A 412 -11.18 -19.46 7.88
N SER A 413 -10.19 -20.34 7.98
CA SER A 413 -10.33 -21.72 8.48
C SER A 413 -9.99 -21.88 9.96
N ASN A 414 -9.29 -20.93 10.57
CA ASN A 414 -8.97 -20.94 12.00
C ASN A 414 -10.01 -20.17 12.84
N SER A 415 -9.88 -20.25 14.17
CA SER A 415 -10.63 -19.38 15.07
C SER A 415 -10.05 -17.97 15.11
N PHE A 416 -10.89 -16.93 15.04
CA PHE A 416 -10.48 -15.53 15.11
C PHE A 416 -11.60 -14.64 15.65
N THR A 417 -11.23 -13.46 16.17
CA THR A 417 -12.16 -12.48 16.72
C THR A 417 -12.21 -11.24 15.83
N VAL A 418 -13.41 -10.73 15.59
CA VAL A 418 -13.67 -9.43 14.96
C VAL A 418 -14.20 -8.49 16.05
N SER A 419 -13.31 -7.65 16.55
CA SER A 419 -13.60 -6.68 17.62
C SER A 419 -14.06 -5.32 17.08
N ASN A 420 -13.96 -5.11 15.77
CA ASN A 420 -14.35 -3.84 15.13
C ASN A 420 -15.85 -3.57 15.36
N GLY A 421 -16.20 -2.31 15.63
CA GLY A 421 -17.59 -1.85 15.51
C GLY A 421 -17.93 -1.66 14.04
N ILE A 422 -18.94 -2.38 13.54
CA ILE A 422 -19.37 -2.36 12.14
C ILE A 422 -20.68 -1.59 12.02
N SER A 423 -20.76 -0.63 11.09
CA SER A 423 -21.96 0.14 10.76
C SER A 423 -22.25 0.12 9.26
N GLY A 424 -23.36 0.73 8.82
CA GLY A 424 -23.71 0.89 7.41
C GLY A 424 -24.84 -0.04 6.95
N THR A 425 -25.06 -0.09 5.63
CA THR A 425 -26.20 -0.80 5.03
C THR A 425 -25.83 -2.12 4.34
N GLY A 426 -24.55 -2.45 4.31
CA GLY A 426 -24.01 -3.60 3.61
C GLY A 426 -24.26 -4.93 4.34
N THR A 427 -24.07 -6.03 3.61
CA THR A 427 -24.23 -7.39 4.15
C THR A 427 -22.96 -7.89 4.82
N LEU A 428 -23.11 -8.82 5.77
CA LEU A 428 -22.00 -9.58 6.35
C LEU A 428 -22.18 -11.07 6.03
N THR A 429 -21.12 -11.73 5.57
CA THR A 429 -21.15 -13.19 5.30
C THR A 429 -19.96 -13.90 5.93
N LYS A 430 -20.22 -14.98 6.65
CA LYS A 430 -19.21 -15.88 7.20
C LYS A 430 -19.21 -17.19 6.40
N THR A 431 -18.18 -17.40 5.58
CA THR A 431 -18.11 -18.53 4.63
C THR A 431 -16.95 -19.49 4.90
N GLY A 432 -15.93 -19.09 5.67
CA GLY A 432 -14.80 -19.96 6.00
C GLY A 432 -15.17 -21.07 6.98
N SER A 433 -14.43 -22.18 7.01
CA SER A 433 -14.73 -23.31 7.90
C SER A 433 -14.43 -23.07 9.38
N GLY A 434 -13.69 -22.02 9.72
CA GLY A 434 -13.27 -21.72 11.09
C GLY A 434 -14.38 -21.15 11.98
N THR A 435 -14.02 -20.80 13.22
CA THR A 435 -14.90 -20.13 14.18
C THR A 435 -14.64 -18.62 14.18
N MET A 436 -15.63 -17.81 13.84
CA MET A 436 -15.54 -16.35 13.95
C MET A 436 -16.28 -15.87 15.19
N THR A 437 -15.59 -15.19 16.11
CA THR A 437 -16.25 -14.47 17.19
C THR A 437 -16.51 -13.02 16.77
N LEU A 438 -17.78 -12.64 16.65
CA LEU A 438 -18.17 -11.24 16.41
C LEU A 438 -18.38 -10.56 17.78
N ALA A 439 -17.36 -9.83 18.23
CA ALA A 439 -17.30 -9.27 19.58
C ALA A 439 -17.62 -7.77 19.66
N GLY A 440 -17.57 -7.06 18.52
CA GLY A 440 -17.89 -5.63 18.46
C GLY A 440 -19.36 -5.31 18.70
N VAL A 441 -19.64 -4.04 19.01
CA VAL A 441 -20.98 -3.46 18.96
C VAL A 441 -21.24 -3.04 17.51
N ASN A 442 -22.24 -3.64 16.88
CA ASN A 442 -22.49 -3.43 15.45
C ASN A 442 -23.89 -2.87 15.21
N ASP A 443 -23.94 -1.82 14.40
CA ASP A 443 -25.14 -1.05 14.07
C ASP A 443 -25.47 -1.12 12.56
N TYR A 444 -24.89 -2.07 11.83
CA TYR A 444 -25.26 -2.30 10.43
C TYR A 444 -26.65 -2.95 10.33
N ASN A 445 -27.40 -2.62 9.27
CA ASN A 445 -28.76 -3.10 9.07
C ASN A 445 -28.90 -4.10 7.91
N GLY A 446 -27.84 -4.32 7.11
CA GLY A 446 -27.81 -5.36 6.11
C GLY A 446 -27.83 -6.76 6.74
N ALA A 447 -28.31 -7.74 5.98
CA ALA A 447 -28.43 -9.11 6.46
C ALA A 447 -27.06 -9.74 6.76
N THR A 448 -27.05 -10.61 7.78
CA THR A 448 -25.92 -11.48 8.12
C THR A 448 -26.21 -12.91 7.71
N THR A 449 -25.29 -13.52 6.96
CA THR A 449 -25.39 -14.93 6.58
C THR A 449 -24.21 -15.72 7.12
N VAL A 450 -24.49 -16.81 7.84
CA VAL A 450 -23.50 -17.79 8.27
C VAL A 450 -23.62 -18.99 7.34
N ASP A 451 -22.76 -19.04 6.32
CA ASP A 451 -22.79 -20.07 5.27
C ASP A 451 -21.96 -21.31 5.62
N ALA A 452 -20.90 -21.15 6.43
CA ALA A 452 -20.07 -22.27 6.86
C ALA A 452 -19.34 -22.00 8.19
N GLY A 453 -18.90 -23.09 8.81
CA GLY A 453 -18.22 -23.07 10.10
C GLY A 453 -19.12 -22.52 11.21
N ARG A 454 -18.52 -21.89 12.21
CA ARG A 454 -19.25 -21.31 13.34
C ARG A 454 -19.11 -19.79 13.40
N MET A 455 -20.19 -19.10 13.74
CA MET A 455 -20.18 -17.73 14.23
C MET A 455 -20.56 -17.73 15.71
N VAL A 456 -19.74 -17.11 16.55
CA VAL A 456 -20.01 -16.88 17.98
C VAL A 456 -20.32 -15.41 18.17
N MET A 457 -21.53 -15.10 18.61
CA MET A 457 -21.96 -13.75 18.94
C MET A 457 -21.49 -13.39 20.34
N GLY A 458 -20.47 -12.53 20.43
CA GLY A 458 -19.98 -11.98 21.69
C GLY A 458 -20.42 -10.53 21.94
N GLY A 459 -20.78 -9.80 20.88
CA GLY A 459 -21.26 -8.42 20.94
C GLY A 459 -22.72 -8.27 20.49
N SER A 460 -23.04 -7.15 19.82
CA SER A 460 -24.40 -6.87 19.32
C SER A 460 -24.44 -6.66 17.80
N ALA A 461 -25.56 -7.03 17.19
CA ALA A 461 -25.95 -6.76 15.81
C ALA A 461 -27.49 -6.72 15.74
N ALA A 462 -28.11 -5.98 16.66
CA ALA A 462 -29.56 -6.01 16.93
C ALA A 462 -30.43 -5.58 15.74
N SER A 463 -29.87 -4.80 14.80
CA SER A 463 -30.56 -4.33 13.61
C SER A 463 -30.40 -5.23 12.39
N SER A 464 -29.62 -6.32 12.49
CA SER A 464 -29.33 -7.23 11.36
C SER A 464 -30.10 -8.54 11.49
N ALA A 465 -30.73 -8.97 10.39
CA ALA A 465 -31.34 -10.29 10.28
C ALA A 465 -30.26 -11.35 10.00
N PHE A 466 -30.26 -12.43 10.78
CA PHE A 466 -29.31 -13.54 10.69
C PHE A 466 -29.95 -14.74 9.99
N THR A 467 -29.22 -15.30 9.02
CA THR A 467 -29.54 -16.60 8.40
C THR A 467 -28.39 -17.57 8.64
N VAL A 468 -28.70 -18.74 9.22
CA VAL A 468 -27.73 -19.84 9.37
C VAL A 468 -28.01 -20.89 8.29
N GLY A 469 -27.01 -21.13 7.45
CA GLY A 469 -27.06 -22.05 6.32
C GLY A 469 -26.77 -23.51 6.68
N ASN A 470 -26.83 -24.36 5.65
CA ASN A 470 -26.57 -25.80 5.79
C ASN A 470 -25.11 -26.07 6.21
N GLY A 471 -24.92 -26.84 7.29
CA GLY A 471 -23.60 -27.17 7.83
C GLY A 471 -22.93 -26.02 8.60
N ALA A 472 -23.63 -24.90 8.79
CA ALA A 472 -23.16 -23.77 9.57
C ALA A 472 -23.76 -23.76 10.98
N ALA A 473 -23.08 -23.06 11.90
CA ALA A 473 -23.52 -22.93 13.28
C ALA A 473 -23.47 -21.48 13.78
N LEU A 474 -24.44 -21.08 14.60
CA LEU A 474 -24.46 -19.83 15.36
C LEU A 474 -24.51 -20.12 16.86
N SER A 475 -23.78 -19.38 17.69
CA SER A 475 -23.90 -19.43 19.15
C SER A 475 -23.47 -18.14 19.82
N GLY A 476 -23.26 -18.19 21.14
CA GLY A 476 -22.75 -17.09 21.94
C GLY A 476 -23.83 -16.44 22.79
N THR A 477 -23.46 -15.33 23.42
CA THR A 477 -24.26 -14.60 24.42
C THR A 477 -24.70 -13.22 23.94
N GLY A 478 -24.48 -12.92 22.66
CA GLY A 478 -24.72 -11.60 22.08
C GLY A 478 -26.19 -11.30 21.78
N THR A 479 -26.41 -10.16 21.14
CA THR A 479 -27.74 -9.75 20.65
C THR A 479 -27.74 -9.66 19.13
N ILE A 480 -28.76 -10.21 18.48
CA ILE A 480 -28.98 -10.14 17.03
C ILE A 480 -30.38 -9.59 16.73
N GLY A 481 -30.65 -9.24 15.48
CA GLY A 481 -32.02 -8.96 15.01
C GLY A 481 -32.83 -10.25 14.93
N SER A 482 -33.44 -10.56 13.80
CA SER A 482 -34.13 -11.85 13.63
C SER A 482 -33.16 -13.00 13.36
N LEU A 483 -33.55 -14.22 13.73
CA LEU A 483 -32.83 -15.46 13.50
C LEU A 483 -33.66 -16.39 12.61
N THR A 484 -33.11 -16.76 11.45
CA THR A 484 -33.60 -17.88 10.64
C THR A 484 -32.53 -18.96 10.58
N VAL A 485 -32.87 -20.19 10.95
CA VAL A 485 -31.97 -21.35 10.81
C VAL A 485 -32.54 -22.25 9.73
N SER A 486 -31.80 -22.37 8.63
CA SER A 486 -32.21 -23.16 7.47
C SER A 486 -32.01 -24.66 7.71
N SER A 487 -32.57 -25.50 6.84
CA SER A 487 -32.30 -26.94 6.85
C SER A 487 -30.79 -27.23 6.87
N GLY A 488 -30.35 -28.06 7.82
CA GLY A 488 -28.96 -28.42 8.04
C GLY A 488 -28.14 -27.40 8.85
N GLY A 489 -28.71 -26.25 9.23
CA GLY A 489 -28.08 -25.27 10.10
C GLY A 489 -28.33 -25.57 11.58
N THR A 490 -27.42 -25.09 12.44
CA THR A 490 -27.48 -25.29 13.90
C THR A 490 -27.39 -23.97 14.66
N VAL A 491 -28.17 -23.82 15.73
CA VAL A 491 -27.95 -22.80 16.75
C VAL A 491 -27.57 -23.47 18.09
N GLY A 492 -26.54 -22.96 18.76
CA GLY A 492 -25.95 -23.53 19.98
C GLY A 492 -24.97 -24.68 19.73
N GLY A 493 -24.62 -25.44 20.76
CA GLY A 493 -23.72 -26.61 20.68
C GLY A 493 -22.22 -26.29 20.54
N ASP A 494 -21.71 -25.36 21.34
CA ASP A 494 -20.27 -25.03 21.49
C ASP A 494 -19.66 -25.59 22.79
N ALA A 495 -20.42 -26.34 23.59
CA ALA A 495 -20.05 -26.74 24.94
C ALA A 495 -19.85 -25.55 25.89
N LEU A 496 -20.35 -24.36 25.51
CA LEU A 496 -20.34 -23.15 26.31
C LEU A 496 -21.78 -22.72 26.54
N VAL A 497 -22.15 -22.58 27.81
CA VAL A 497 -23.47 -22.09 28.19
C VAL A 497 -23.61 -20.60 27.88
N GLY A 498 -24.75 -20.20 27.33
CA GLY A 498 -25.00 -18.80 27.00
C GLY A 498 -26.46 -18.44 26.76
N ALA A 499 -26.76 -17.15 26.84
CA ALA A 499 -28.07 -16.60 26.47
C ALA A 499 -27.95 -15.76 25.19
N LEU A 500 -28.48 -16.24 24.07
CA LEU A 500 -28.54 -15.48 22.83
C LEU A 500 -29.84 -14.66 22.79
N ALA A 501 -29.74 -13.34 22.64
CA ALA A 501 -30.90 -12.47 22.50
C ALA A 501 -31.21 -12.19 21.02
N THR A 502 -32.48 -12.29 20.63
CA THR A 502 -32.93 -12.10 19.24
C THR A 502 -34.35 -11.53 19.18
N GLY A 503 -34.70 -10.89 18.07
CA GLY A 503 -36.04 -10.39 17.80
C GLY A 503 -37.03 -11.52 17.50
N THR A 504 -36.97 -12.11 16.30
CA THR A 504 -37.86 -13.20 15.86
C THR A 504 -37.04 -14.46 15.62
N VAL A 505 -37.59 -15.64 15.93
CA VAL A 505 -36.95 -16.94 15.67
C VAL A 505 -37.74 -17.75 14.66
N ASN A 506 -37.06 -18.25 13.63
CA ASN A 506 -37.60 -19.20 12.67
C ASN A 506 -36.64 -20.40 12.48
N LEU A 507 -36.96 -21.52 13.13
CA LEU A 507 -36.25 -22.78 12.96
C LEU A 507 -36.95 -23.64 11.91
N GLN A 508 -36.37 -23.70 10.71
CA GLN A 508 -36.98 -24.44 9.59
C GLN A 508 -36.87 -25.96 9.77
N SER A 509 -37.69 -26.71 9.02
CA SER A 509 -37.55 -28.17 8.99
C SER A 509 -36.14 -28.58 8.58
N GLY A 510 -35.53 -29.50 9.33
CA GLY A 510 -34.14 -29.93 9.14
C GLY A 510 -33.08 -29.09 9.83
N SER A 511 -33.42 -27.97 10.47
CA SER A 511 -32.48 -27.23 11.34
C SER A 511 -32.37 -27.86 12.72
N THR A 512 -31.40 -27.46 13.54
CA THR A 512 -31.22 -27.95 14.93
C THR A 512 -31.04 -26.80 15.93
N LEU A 513 -31.75 -26.85 17.05
CA LEU A 513 -31.36 -26.16 18.29
C LEU A 513 -30.59 -27.15 19.16
N SER A 514 -29.34 -26.84 19.48
CA SER A 514 -28.46 -27.66 20.31
C SER A 514 -28.14 -26.93 21.61
N LEU A 515 -28.46 -27.52 22.75
CA LEU A 515 -28.33 -26.90 24.06
C LEU A 515 -27.27 -27.59 24.92
N ASP A 516 -26.55 -26.84 25.72
CA ASP A 516 -25.76 -27.35 26.84
C ASP A 516 -26.52 -27.11 28.15
N LEU A 517 -26.85 -28.19 28.88
CA LEU A 517 -27.61 -28.14 30.13
C LEU A 517 -26.70 -28.55 31.30
N ASN A 518 -26.12 -27.57 32.00
CA ASN A 518 -25.16 -27.77 33.10
C ASN A 518 -25.68 -27.35 34.49
N GLY A 519 -26.96 -26.98 34.59
CA GLY A 519 -27.65 -26.62 35.82
C GLY A 519 -28.98 -25.94 35.53
N THR A 520 -29.51 -25.20 36.51
CA THR A 520 -30.88 -24.65 36.45
C THR A 520 -30.98 -23.14 36.25
N ALA A 521 -29.85 -22.44 36.07
CA ALA A 521 -29.83 -21.00 35.78
C ALA A 521 -29.63 -20.70 34.29
N ALA A 522 -30.57 -19.98 33.69
CA ALA A 522 -30.53 -19.58 32.30
C ALA A 522 -29.27 -18.77 31.97
N GLY A 523 -28.69 -19.01 30.79
CA GLY A 523 -27.56 -18.26 30.24
C GLY A 523 -26.22 -18.41 30.95
N THR A 524 -26.20 -19.00 32.15
CA THR A 524 -24.99 -19.15 33.00
C THR A 524 -24.74 -20.59 33.39
N GLN A 525 -25.78 -21.42 33.43
CA GLN A 525 -25.69 -22.86 33.66
C GLN A 525 -26.39 -23.66 32.56
N TYR A 526 -27.26 -23.06 31.74
CA TYR A 526 -27.77 -23.71 30.54
C TYR A 526 -27.99 -22.72 29.41
N ASP A 527 -28.02 -23.22 28.17
CA ASP A 527 -28.28 -22.43 26.98
C ASP A 527 -29.72 -21.92 26.91
N GLN A 528 -29.88 -20.62 26.65
CA GLN A 528 -31.18 -20.00 26.44
C GLN A 528 -31.17 -19.15 25.17
N ILE A 529 -32.32 -19.12 24.48
CA ILE A 529 -32.62 -18.07 23.51
C ILE A 529 -33.68 -17.15 24.11
N THR A 530 -33.37 -15.87 24.21
CA THR A 530 -34.34 -14.83 24.62
C THR A 530 -34.90 -14.18 23.37
N VAL A 531 -36.23 -14.09 23.28
CA VAL A 531 -36.95 -13.65 22.08
C VAL A 531 -37.89 -12.50 22.43
N THR A 532 -37.94 -11.48 21.58
CA THR A 532 -38.83 -10.29 21.74
C THR A 532 -39.84 -10.19 20.59
N GLY A 533 -40.24 -11.32 20.04
CA GLY A 533 -40.89 -11.41 18.74
C GLY A 533 -41.41 -12.81 18.50
N THR A 534 -41.98 -13.05 17.32
CA THR A 534 -42.58 -14.35 17.01
C THR A 534 -41.58 -15.50 17.03
N VAL A 535 -42.05 -16.69 17.42
CA VAL A 535 -41.27 -17.93 17.38
C VAL A 535 -41.98 -18.93 16.46
N SER A 536 -41.25 -19.48 15.49
CA SER A 536 -41.70 -20.52 14.56
C SER A 536 -40.76 -21.72 14.64
N LEU A 537 -41.28 -22.89 15.01
CA LEU A 537 -40.52 -24.12 15.25
C LEU A 537 -40.93 -25.24 14.29
N ALA A 538 -39.96 -25.73 13.54
CA ALA A 538 -40.08 -26.95 12.73
C ALA A 538 -38.78 -27.81 12.75
N GLY A 539 -37.70 -27.31 13.34
CA GLY A 539 -36.41 -27.99 13.47
C GLY A 539 -36.35 -29.06 14.57
N ALA A 540 -35.21 -29.71 14.72
CA ALA A 540 -34.93 -30.67 15.79
C ALA A 540 -34.43 -29.98 17.06
N LEU A 541 -34.63 -30.64 18.21
CA LEU A 541 -34.04 -30.28 19.49
C LEU A 541 -32.97 -31.31 19.86
N SER A 542 -31.80 -30.83 20.27
CA SER A 542 -30.69 -31.64 20.79
C SER A 542 -30.16 -30.99 22.06
N ALA A 543 -29.64 -31.80 22.99
CA ALA A 543 -29.05 -31.29 24.21
C ALA A 543 -27.91 -32.19 24.72
N SER A 544 -26.96 -31.58 25.43
CA SER A 544 -25.99 -32.25 26.30
C SER A 544 -26.39 -32.02 27.76
N LEU A 545 -26.11 -33.00 28.64
CA LEU A 545 -26.45 -32.92 30.07
C LEU A 545 -25.17 -33.03 30.91
N GLY A 546 -24.84 -31.97 31.62
CA GLY A 546 -23.65 -31.85 32.49
C GLY A 546 -23.97 -31.79 33.98
N TYR A 547 -25.24 -31.93 34.38
CA TYR A 547 -25.66 -32.00 35.79
C TYR A 547 -26.69 -33.11 36.00
N THR A 548 -27.02 -33.41 37.27
CA THR A 548 -28.10 -34.36 37.61
C THR A 548 -29.37 -33.56 37.95
N PRO A 549 -30.38 -33.56 37.06
CA PRO A 549 -31.61 -32.81 37.31
C PRO A 549 -32.42 -33.38 38.46
N VAL A 550 -33.08 -32.51 39.20
CA VAL A 550 -34.08 -32.88 40.20
C VAL A 550 -35.45 -32.90 39.52
N ASN A 551 -36.28 -33.90 39.83
CA ASN A 551 -37.65 -33.96 39.32
C ASN A 551 -38.40 -32.66 39.63
N GLY A 552 -38.92 -32.02 38.58
CA GLY A 552 -39.57 -30.73 38.66
C GLY A 552 -38.70 -29.54 38.26
N ASP A 553 -37.38 -29.70 38.09
CA ASP A 553 -36.50 -28.67 37.53
C ASP A 553 -37.06 -28.19 36.18
N MET A 554 -37.19 -26.88 36.01
CA MET A 554 -37.68 -26.25 34.78
C MET A 554 -36.56 -25.45 34.11
N LEU A 555 -36.37 -25.71 32.82
CA LEU A 555 -35.37 -25.05 31.98
C LEU A 555 -36.11 -24.34 30.84
N PHE A 556 -36.13 -23.02 30.85
CA PHE A 556 -36.79 -22.19 29.83
C PHE A 556 -35.83 -21.95 28.68
N ILE A 557 -35.79 -22.91 27.75
CA ILE A 557 -34.82 -22.96 26.65
C ILE A 557 -35.08 -21.90 25.58
N LEU A 558 -36.34 -21.47 25.42
CA LEU A 558 -36.74 -20.26 24.71
C LEU A 558 -37.62 -19.43 25.65
N ALA A 559 -37.13 -18.26 26.04
CA ALA A 559 -37.88 -17.29 26.83
C ALA A 559 -38.39 -16.18 25.89
N ASN A 560 -39.68 -16.16 25.62
CA ASN A 560 -40.35 -15.14 24.85
C ASN A 560 -40.88 -14.02 25.75
N ASP A 561 -41.25 -12.89 25.18
CA ASP A 561 -41.59 -11.68 25.92
C ASP A 561 -43.03 -11.62 26.49
N GLY A 562 -43.77 -12.74 26.47
CA GLY A 562 -45.16 -12.77 26.94
C GLY A 562 -46.19 -12.19 25.96
N VAL A 563 -45.78 -11.57 24.84
CA VAL A 563 -46.68 -10.90 23.88
C VAL A 563 -46.87 -11.74 22.62
N ASP A 564 -45.78 -12.23 22.04
CA ASP A 564 -45.81 -12.89 20.74
C ASP A 564 -46.10 -14.39 20.82
N VAL A 565 -46.70 -14.97 19.78
CA VAL A 565 -47.04 -16.39 19.78
C VAL A 565 -45.84 -17.29 19.46
N VAL A 566 -45.79 -18.46 20.11
CA VAL A 566 -44.99 -19.61 19.67
C VAL A 566 -45.86 -20.46 18.73
N THR A 567 -45.34 -20.73 17.55
CA THR A 567 -46.01 -21.53 16.51
C THR A 567 -45.17 -22.74 16.14
N GLY A 568 -45.84 -23.86 15.82
CA GLY A 568 -45.17 -25.12 15.53
C GLY A 568 -44.60 -25.82 16.77
N THR A 569 -43.79 -26.85 16.55
CA THR A 569 -43.13 -27.66 17.59
C THR A 569 -41.78 -28.14 17.07
N PHE A 570 -40.86 -28.52 17.95
CA PHE A 570 -39.70 -29.30 17.54
C PHE A 570 -40.14 -30.63 16.91
N SER A 571 -39.38 -31.08 15.91
CA SER A 571 -39.65 -32.28 15.14
C SER A 571 -39.76 -33.51 16.06
N GLY A 572 -40.90 -34.21 15.98
CA GLY A 572 -41.17 -35.40 16.80
C GLY A 572 -41.54 -35.12 18.26
N LEU A 573 -41.57 -33.86 18.69
CA LEU A 573 -41.83 -33.47 20.08
C LEU A 573 -43.10 -32.61 20.16
N ALA A 574 -44.27 -33.25 20.12
CA ALA A 574 -45.52 -32.56 20.41
C ALA A 574 -45.54 -31.99 21.84
N ASN A 575 -46.46 -31.07 22.15
CA ASN A 575 -46.62 -30.58 23.52
C ASN A 575 -46.82 -31.75 24.51
N ASN A 576 -46.16 -31.70 25.67
CA ASN A 576 -46.07 -32.76 26.69
C ASN A 576 -45.31 -34.04 26.28
N ALA A 577 -44.65 -34.07 25.12
CA ALA A 577 -43.78 -35.19 24.75
C ALA A 577 -42.59 -35.31 25.72
N ILE A 578 -42.02 -36.52 25.77
CA ILE A 578 -40.80 -36.80 26.53
C ILE A 578 -39.60 -36.66 25.59
N PHE A 579 -38.66 -35.82 26.00
CA PHE A 579 -37.35 -35.62 25.39
C PHE A 579 -36.30 -36.22 26.31
N ASN A 580 -35.64 -37.30 25.86
CA ASN A 580 -34.61 -37.97 26.63
C ASN A 580 -33.23 -37.38 26.33
N VAL A 581 -32.49 -37.01 27.39
CA VAL A 581 -31.14 -36.45 27.29
C VAL A 581 -30.23 -37.16 28.29
N GLY A 582 -29.26 -37.93 27.80
CA GLY A 582 -28.31 -38.62 28.68
C GLY A 582 -28.96 -39.58 29.69
N GLY A 583 -30.11 -40.16 29.36
CA GLY A 583 -30.91 -41.01 30.25
C GLY A 583 -32.02 -40.26 30.99
N GLN A 584 -31.85 -38.96 31.27
CA GLN A 584 -32.88 -38.16 31.92
C GLN A 584 -34.04 -37.83 30.98
N ASP A 585 -35.26 -38.06 31.44
CA ASP A 585 -36.48 -37.65 30.75
C ASP A 585 -36.88 -36.21 31.09
N PHE A 586 -37.15 -35.41 30.06
CA PHE A 586 -37.73 -34.08 30.19
C PHE A 586 -39.09 -34.02 29.49
N ARG A 587 -40.11 -33.47 30.15
CA ARG A 587 -41.36 -33.11 29.50
C ARG A 587 -41.23 -31.73 28.87
N ILE A 588 -41.54 -31.60 27.58
CA ILE A 588 -41.55 -30.31 26.89
C ILE A 588 -42.90 -29.62 26.96
N SER A 589 -42.91 -28.29 27.12
CA SER A 589 -44.09 -27.44 26.92
C SER A 589 -43.75 -26.26 26.00
N TYR A 590 -44.70 -25.89 25.15
CA TYR A 590 -44.64 -24.71 24.27
C TYR A 590 -45.56 -23.57 24.76
N PHE A 591 -46.10 -23.71 25.96
CA PHE A 591 -47.01 -22.77 26.61
C PHE A 591 -46.53 -22.42 28.02
N ALA A 592 -45.23 -22.61 28.28
CA ALA A 592 -44.66 -22.37 29.59
C ALA A 592 -44.68 -20.87 29.91
N ASP A 593 -44.62 -20.55 31.20
CA ASP A 593 -44.57 -19.18 31.72
C ASP A 593 -43.35 -19.07 32.65
N SER A 594 -42.32 -18.40 32.18
CA SER A 594 -41.07 -18.12 32.88
C SER A 594 -41.25 -17.11 34.03
N VAL A 595 -42.27 -16.25 33.98
CA VAL A 595 -42.57 -15.32 35.07
C VAL A 595 -43.27 -16.05 36.21
N GLY A 596 -44.29 -16.85 35.87
CA GLY A 596 -45.02 -17.68 36.81
C GLY A 596 -44.27 -18.94 37.26
N GLN A 597 -43.17 -19.29 36.61
CA GLN A 597 -42.43 -20.55 36.79
C GLN A 597 -43.38 -21.75 36.65
N THR A 598 -44.13 -21.82 35.55
CA THR A 598 -45.06 -22.93 35.29
C THR A 598 -44.94 -23.46 33.86
N MET A 599 -45.38 -24.71 33.64
CA MET A 599 -45.36 -25.35 32.32
C MET A 599 -46.56 -24.96 31.43
N THR A 600 -47.39 -24.00 31.85
CA THR A 600 -48.64 -23.61 31.16
C THR A 600 -48.96 -22.13 31.38
N GLY A 601 -49.72 -21.51 30.48
CA GLY A 601 -50.27 -20.17 30.72
C GLY A 601 -49.39 -19.01 30.21
N GLY A 602 -48.29 -19.32 29.53
CA GLY A 602 -47.45 -18.34 28.84
C GLY A 602 -47.17 -18.75 27.38
N ASN A 603 -46.10 -18.19 26.83
CA ASN A 603 -45.63 -18.36 25.47
C ASN A 603 -44.13 -18.70 25.41
N ASP A 604 -43.62 -19.36 26.45
CA ASP A 604 -42.24 -19.85 26.51
C ASP A 604 -42.16 -21.33 26.11
N VAL A 605 -40.95 -21.75 25.72
CA VAL A 605 -40.63 -23.19 25.55
C VAL A 605 -39.76 -23.65 26.69
N ALA A 606 -40.25 -24.65 27.43
CA ALA A 606 -39.56 -25.16 28.61
C ALA A 606 -39.45 -26.68 28.60
N LEU A 607 -38.41 -27.17 29.27
CA LEU A 607 -38.19 -28.56 29.62
C LEU A 607 -38.37 -28.71 31.12
N GLN A 608 -39.17 -29.69 31.56
CA GLN A 608 -39.29 -30.07 32.97
C GLN A 608 -38.72 -31.46 33.20
N ALA A 609 -37.76 -31.60 34.10
CA ALA A 609 -37.24 -32.90 34.48
C ALA A 609 -38.36 -33.75 35.12
N VAL A 610 -38.57 -34.96 34.62
CA VAL A 610 -39.57 -35.90 35.12
C VAL A 610 -38.92 -37.23 35.50
N PRO A 611 -39.53 -38.00 36.41
CA PRO A 611 -38.99 -39.33 36.71
C PRO A 611 -38.92 -40.16 35.42
N GLU A 612 -37.83 -40.89 35.23
CA GLU A 612 -37.80 -41.95 34.22
C GLU A 612 -39.02 -42.85 34.46
N PRO A 613 -39.72 -43.33 33.40
CA PRO A 613 -40.81 -44.26 33.57
C PRO A 613 -40.25 -45.46 34.33
N ALA A 614 -40.75 -45.70 35.55
CA ALA A 614 -40.37 -46.84 36.33
C ALA A 614 -40.54 -48.08 35.44
N ALA A 615 -39.42 -48.75 35.11
CA ALA A 615 -39.45 -49.99 34.37
C ALA A 615 -40.49 -50.87 35.06
N ALA A 616 -41.59 -51.15 34.37
CA ALA A 616 -42.75 -51.78 34.97
C ALA A 616 -42.27 -53.05 35.67
N VAL A 617 -42.22 -53.03 37.00
CA VAL A 617 -41.85 -54.17 37.81
C VAL A 617 -42.99 -55.17 37.61
N LEU A 618 -42.83 -56.05 36.63
CA LEU A 618 -43.70 -57.19 36.35
C LEU A 618 -43.51 -58.28 37.43
N GLY A 619 -43.38 -57.87 38.70
CA GLY A 619 -43.09 -58.73 39.85
C GLY A 619 -44.30 -59.00 40.75
N GLY A 620 -45.50 -58.56 40.38
CA GLY A 620 -46.67 -58.57 41.26
C GLY A 620 -47.71 -59.68 41.04
N LEU A 621 -47.59 -60.52 40.00
CA LEU A 621 -48.57 -61.60 39.72
C LEU A 621 -48.04 -63.02 39.99
N GLY A 622 -46.77 -63.16 40.44
CA GLY A 622 -46.15 -64.47 40.71
C GLY A 622 -46.33 -65.02 42.14
N LEU A 623 -46.82 -64.21 43.09
CA LEU A 623 -46.83 -64.58 44.51
C LEU A 623 -48.19 -65.12 45.02
N LEU A 624 -49.09 -65.56 44.12
CA LEU A 624 -50.35 -66.22 44.49
C LEU A 624 -50.46 -67.70 44.06
N ALA A 625 -49.41 -68.27 43.44
CA ALA A 625 -49.43 -69.65 42.93
C ALA A 625 -48.54 -70.65 43.70
N LEU A 626 -47.78 -70.24 44.73
CA LEU A 626 -46.84 -71.14 45.43
C LEU A 626 -47.21 -71.55 46.86
N LEU A 627 -48.40 -71.23 47.37
CA LEU A 627 -48.84 -71.65 48.72
C LEU A 627 -49.92 -72.74 48.75
N ARG A 628 -50.09 -73.51 47.66
CA ARG A 628 -50.95 -74.71 47.69
C ARG A 628 -50.29 -75.95 47.09
N ARG A 629 -49.18 -76.40 47.69
CA ARG A 629 -48.78 -77.82 47.62
C ARG A 629 -47.89 -78.25 48.80
N ARG A 630 -48.37 -79.26 49.57
CA ARG A 630 -47.77 -80.00 50.72
C ARG A 630 -47.97 -79.30 52.08
N ARG A 631 -48.60 -79.85 53.13
CA ARG A 631 -48.94 -81.20 53.68
C ARG A 631 -50.11 -80.96 54.67
N ASN A 632 -51.08 -81.81 55.01
CA ASN A 632 -51.30 -83.26 54.95
C ASN A 632 -52.75 -83.53 54.53
#